data_AF-A0A7R9ZFI8-F1
#
_entry.id   AF-A0A7R9ZFI8-F1
#
_cell.length_a   1.000
_cell.length_b   1.000
_cell.length_c   1.000
_cell.angle_alpha   90.00
_cell.angle_beta   90.00
_cell.angle_gamma   90.00
#
_symmetry.space_group_name_H-M   'P 1'
#
loop_
_entity.id
_entity.type
_entity.pdbx_description
1 polymer ?
#
loop_
_entity_poly.entity_id
_entity_poly.type
_entity_poly.pdbx_seq_one_letter_code
_entity_poly.pdbx_strand_id
1 'polypeptide(L)'
;RLAGFISDAKGMVFDCDGTLLDTMPLYYESWKRACDEVGLQFPVERFYAMAGRPVGDIFATLIEEQLLGSGGNEESSETESPQRKMPIVTPEYCEDVKRRHHAA
;
A
#
# COMPACT_ATOMS: atom_id res chain seq x y z
N ARG A 1 20.14 -29.07 -7.31
CA ARG A 1 20.05 -28.91 -5.84
C ARG A 1 20.48 -27.50 -5.48
N LEU A 2 19.63 -26.71 -4.82
CA LEU A 2 19.96 -25.36 -4.33
C LEU A 2 21.26 -25.31 -3.52
N ALA A 3 21.53 -26.36 -2.72
CA ALA A 3 22.73 -26.45 -1.90
C ALA A 3 24.06 -26.40 -2.69
N GLY A 4 24.09 -26.93 -3.92
CA GLY A 4 25.31 -26.89 -4.76
C GLY A 4 25.54 -25.54 -5.43
N PHE A 5 24.49 -24.72 -5.57
CA PHE A 5 24.60 -23.39 -6.16
C PHE A 5 25.06 -22.36 -5.11
N ILE A 6 24.63 -22.50 -3.86
CA ILE A 6 25.06 -21.63 -2.76
C ILE A 6 26.53 -21.86 -2.40
N SER A 7 27.03 -23.09 -2.48
CA SER A 7 28.42 -23.42 -2.12
C SER A 7 29.48 -22.75 -3.00
N ASP A 8 29.14 -22.40 -4.25
CA ASP A 8 30.07 -21.79 -5.20
C ASP A 8 29.93 -20.26 -5.29
N ALA A 9 28.90 -19.68 -4.66
CA ALA A 9 28.65 -18.25 -4.68
C ALA A 9 29.77 -17.48 -3.96
N LYS A 10 30.29 -16.43 -4.60
CA LYS A 10 31.31 -15.53 -4.01
C LYS A 10 30.73 -14.39 -3.19
N GLY A 11 29.42 -14.21 -3.23
CA GLY A 11 28.69 -13.19 -2.48
C GLY A 11 27.19 -13.45 -2.52
N MET A 12 26.49 -12.97 -1.49
CA MET A 12 25.04 -13.08 -1.34
C MET A 12 24.50 -11.70 -0.95
N VAL A 13 23.42 -11.28 -1.61
CA VAL A 13 22.67 -10.07 -1.25
C VAL A 13 21.35 -10.52 -0.66
N PHE A 14 21.03 -9.99 0.52
CA PHE A 14 19.76 -10.20 1.19
C PHE A 14 19.03 -8.87 1.26
N ASP A 15 17.74 -8.92 1.04
CA ASP A 15 16.87 -7.83 1.44
C ASP A 15 16.86 -7.71 2.98
N CYS A 16 16.50 -6.55 3.51
CA CYS A 16 16.44 -6.32 4.95
C CYS A 16 15.05 -6.60 5.52
N ASP A 17 14.03 -5.92 4.99
CA ASP A 17 12.68 -5.91 5.54
C ASP A 17 11.93 -7.20 5.20
N GLY A 18 11.38 -7.87 6.22
CA GLY A 18 10.73 -9.17 6.07
C GLY A 18 11.67 -10.33 5.72
N THR A 19 12.97 -10.08 5.53
CA THR A 19 13.98 -11.10 5.23
C THR A 19 14.95 -11.28 6.40
N LEU A 20 15.64 -10.22 6.82
CA LEU A 20 16.54 -10.25 7.97
C LEU A 20 15.84 -9.78 9.25
N LEU A 21 14.84 -8.91 9.12
CA LEU A 21 14.08 -8.33 10.22
C LEU A 21 12.58 -8.56 10.01
N ASP A 22 11.85 -8.85 11.09
CA ASP A 22 10.39 -9.01 11.06
C ASP A 22 9.68 -7.65 11.13
N THR A 23 9.87 -6.83 10.09
CA THR A 23 9.34 -5.45 10.00
C THR A 23 8.03 -5.35 9.23
N MET A 24 7.66 -6.38 8.46
CA MET A 24 6.48 -6.37 7.60
C MET A 24 5.15 -6.20 8.37
N PRO A 25 4.94 -6.81 9.55
CA PRO A 25 3.72 -6.57 10.32
C PRO A 25 3.55 -5.10 10.73
N LEU A 26 4.64 -4.45 11.17
CA LEU A 26 4.63 -3.03 11.56
C LEU A 26 4.33 -2.14 10.34
N TYR A 27 4.96 -2.42 9.20
CA TYR A 27 4.65 -1.69 7.98
C TYR A 27 3.19 -1.86 7.57
N TYR A 28 2.64 -3.06 7.66
CA TYR A 28 1.25 -3.30 7.32
C TYR A 28 0.30 -2.43 8.15
N GLU A 29 0.55 -2.26 9.46
CA GLU A 29 -0.27 -1.39 10.30
C GLU A 29 -0.25 0.07 9.83
N SER A 30 0.93 0.63 9.53
CA SER A 30 1.04 2.01 9.04
C SER A 30 0.37 2.18 7.67
N TRP A 31 0.54 1.21 6.77
CA TRP A 31 -0.14 1.20 5.47
C TRP A 31 -1.64 1.12 5.60
N LYS A 32 -2.15 0.24 6.48
CA LYS A 32 -3.57 0.11 6.74
C LYS A 32 -4.17 1.43 7.22
N ARG A 33 -3.52 2.11 8.18
CA ARG A 33 -3.98 3.42 8.69
C ARG A 33 -4.01 4.48 7.59
N ALA A 34 -2.98 4.51 6.73
CA ALA A 34 -2.92 5.45 5.62
C ALA A 34 -4.04 5.21 4.59
N CYS A 35 -4.28 3.95 4.22
CA CYS A 35 -5.35 3.56 3.31
C CYS A 35 -6.74 3.84 3.90
N ASP A 36 -6.97 3.52 5.18
CA ASP A 36 -8.23 3.81 5.89
C ASP A 36 -8.55 5.33 5.88
N GLU A 37 -7.53 6.20 6.02
CA GLU A 37 -7.70 7.66 6.01
C GLU A 37 -8.17 8.20 4.64
N VAL A 38 -7.76 7.55 3.55
CA VAL A 38 -8.10 7.96 2.17
C VAL A 38 -9.21 7.12 1.54
N GLY A 39 -9.80 6.20 2.30
CA GLY A 39 -10.90 5.35 1.85
C GLY A 39 -10.50 4.20 0.92
N LEU A 40 -9.22 3.81 0.89
CA LEU A 40 -8.72 2.68 0.10
C LEU A 40 -8.72 1.40 0.95
N GLN A 41 -9.09 0.28 0.33
CA GLN A 41 -8.97 -1.06 0.91
C GLN A 41 -7.60 -1.65 0.59
N PHE A 42 -6.85 -2.05 1.61
CA PHE A 42 -5.57 -2.73 1.43
C PHE A 42 -5.40 -3.89 2.43
N PRO A 43 -5.97 -5.08 2.12
CA PRO A 43 -5.88 -6.24 3.01
C PRO A 43 -4.45 -6.79 3.05
N VAL A 44 -4.12 -7.49 4.15
CA VAL A 44 -2.75 -7.94 4.45
C VAL A 44 -2.18 -8.85 3.35
N GLU A 45 -3.01 -9.71 2.75
CA GLU A 45 -2.60 -10.59 1.66
C GLU A 45 -2.19 -9.78 0.42
N ARG A 46 -2.91 -8.70 0.12
CA ARG A 46 -2.59 -7.80 -1.00
C ARG A 46 -1.34 -6.99 -0.72
N PHE A 47 -1.14 -6.56 0.53
CA PHE A 47 0.10 -5.90 0.97
C PHE A 47 1.32 -6.77 0.73
N TYR A 48 1.32 -8.03 1.19
CA TYR A 48 2.42 -8.96 0.94
C TYR A 48 2.60 -9.29 -0.55
N ALA A 49 1.52 -9.42 -1.31
CA ALA A 49 1.59 -9.67 -2.75
C ALA A 49 2.21 -8.51 -3.55
N MET A 50 2.21 -7.31 -2.99
CA MET A 50 2.80 -6.11 -3.59
C MET A 50 4.14 -5.70 -2.97
N ALA A 51 4.67 -6.48 -2.03
CA ALA A 51 5.95 -6.18 -1.38
C ALA A 51 7.09 -6.03 -2.42
N GLY A 52 7.92 -5.00 -2.23
CA GLY A 52 9.01 -4.67 -3.16
C GLY A 52 8.62 -3.82 -4.38
N ARG A 53 7.32 -3.51 -4.58
CA ARG A 53 6.89 -2.55 -5.62
C ARG A 53 7.11 -1.10 -5.15
N PRO A 54 7.31 -0.14 -6.09
CA PRO A 54 7.32 1.28 -5.77
C PRO A 54 6.02 1.71 -5.09
N VAL A 55 6.11 2.58 -4.08
CA VAL A 55 4.95 3.02 -3.27
C VAL A 55 3.89 3.70 -4.15
N GLY A 56 4.30 4.59 -5.05
CA GLY A 56 3.40 5.26 -5.99
C GLY A 56 2.66 4.28 -6.90
N ASP A 57 3.33 3.23 -7.40
CA ASP A 57 2.70 2.20 -8.24
C ASP A 57 1.64 1.41 -7.47
N ILE A 58 1.88 1.14 -6.18
CA ILE A 58 0.90 0.49 -5.30
C ILE A 58 -0.34 1.38 -5.18
N PHE A 59 -0.19 2.66 -4.82
CA PHE A 59 -1.34 3.57 -4.69
C PHE A 59 -2.05 3.81 -6.03
N ALA A 60 -1.31 3.95 -7.13
CA ALA A 60 -1.90 4.05 -8.46
C ALA A 60 -2.78 2.83 -8.78
N THR A 61 -2.28 1.62 -8.48
CA THR A 61 -3.03 0.37 -8.65
C THR A 61 -4.30 0.38 -7.80
N LEU A 62 -4.21 0.73 -6.51
CA LEU A 62 -5.38 0.73 -5.60
C LEU A 62 -6.42 1.78 -6.01
N ILE A 63 -5.98 2.97 -6.42
CA ILE A 63 -6.86 4.04 -6.91
C ILE A 63 -7.56 3.61 -8.20
N GLU A 64 -6.81 3.06 -9.15
CA GLU A 64 -7.36 2.55 -10.40
C GLU A 64 -8.40 1.47 -10.14
N GLU A 65 -8.08 0.45 -9.34
CA GLU A 65 -8.97 -0.69 -9.05
C GLU A 65 -10.26 -0.26 -8.31
N GLN A 66 -10.17 0.70 -7.38
CA GLN A 66 -11.24 0.95 -6.41
C GLN A 66 -12.03 2.23 -6.66
N LEU A 67 -11.40 3.23 -7.28
CA LEU A 67 -12.03 4.53 -7.54
C LEU A 67 -12.33 4.75 -9.02
N LEU A 68 -11.63 4.06 -9.93
CA LEU A 68 -11.79 4.23 -11.38
C LEU A 68 -12.28 2.96 -12.10
N GLY A 69 -12.11 1.79 -11.49
CA GLY A 69 -12.18 0.47 -12.13
C GLY A 69 -13.50 -0.28 -12.01
N SER A 70 -14.55 0.33 -11.47
CA SER A 70 -15.92 -0.21 -11.52
C SER A 70 -16.84 0.87 -12.04
N GLY A 71 -17.51 0.62 -13.17
CA GLY A 71 -18.45 1.57 -13.76
C GLY A 71 -19.39 2.14 -12.70
N GLY A 72 -19.45 3.46 -12.61
CA GLY A 72 -20.27 4.16 -11.64
C GLY A 72 -21.72 3.71 -11.74
N ASN A 73 -22.22 3.07 -10.69
CA ASN A 73 -23.62 3.17 -10.36
C ASN A 73 -23.73 4.24 -9.29
N GLU A 74 -24.31 5.36 -9.72
CA GLU A 74 -24.86 6.41 -8.88
C GLU A 74 -25.82 5.82 -7.86
N GLU A 75 -25.60 6.12 -6.57
CA GLU A 75 -26.68 6.53 -5.65
C GLU A 75 -26.04 7.05 -4.36
N SER A 76 -25.63 8.31 -4.39
CA SER A 76 -25.59 9.12 -3.17
C SER A 76 -26.90 9.88 -3.12
N SER A 77 -27.88 9.30 -2.41
CA SER A 77 -29.05 10.03 -1.93
C SER A 77 -28.59 11.25 -1.15
N GLU A 78 -28.95 12.43 -1.64
CA GLU A 78 -28.69 13.71 -1.00
C GLU A 78 -29.32 13.72 0.40
N THR A 79 -28.49 13.69 1.43
CA THR A 79 -28.84 14.25 2.74
C THR A 79 -27.71 15.18 3.13
N GLU A 80 -27.97 16.48 2.98
CA GLU A 80 -27.03 17.57 3.23
C GLU A 80 -26.44 17.47 4.65
N SER A 81 -25.16 17.13 4.72
CA SER A 81 -24.30 17.28 5.90
C SER A 81 -23.00 17.91 5.40
N PRO A 82 -22.40 18.92 6.05
CA PRO A 82 -21.28 19.68 5.50
C PRO A 82 -20.17 18.77 4.95
N GLN A 83 -20.16 18.54 3.63
CA GLN A 83 -19.20 17.66 3.02
C GLN A 83 -17.85 18.38 3.04
N ARG A 84 -16.95 17.94 3.92
CA ARG A 84 -15.51 18.17 3.74
C ARG A 84 -15.20 17.73 2.30
N LYS A 85 -14.85 18.68 1.42
CA LYS A 85 -14.30 18.34 0.10
C LYS A 85 -13.12 17.41 0.35
N MET A 86 -13.31 16.12 0.11
CA MET A 86 -12.20 15.18 0.20
C MET A 86 -11.18 15.59 -0.88
N PRO A 87 -9.90 15.74 -0.52
CA PRO A 87 -8.87 15.99 -1.52
C PRO A 87 -8.93 14.90 -2.58
N ILE A 88 -8.64 15.27 -3.84
CA ILE A 88 -8.50 14.30 -4.93
C ILE A 88 -7.48 13.25 -4.48
N VAL A 89 -7.90 12.00 -4.39
CA VAL A 89 -7.03 10.90 -3.97
C VAL A 89 -6.07 10.61 -5.13
N THR A 90 -4.85 11.12 -5.05
CA THR A 90 -3.75 10.83 -6.00
C THR A 90 -2.69 9.96 -5.32
N PRO A 91 -1.82 9.28 -6.10
CA PRO A 91 -0.68 8.54 -5.54
C PRO A 91 0.19 9.42 -4.63
N GLU A 92 0.48 10.66 -5.04
CA GLU A 92 1.32 11.59 -4.27
C GLU A 92 0.67 11.97 -2.94
N TYR A 93 -0.65 12.23 -2.95
CA TYR A 93 -1.39 12.51 -1.71
C TYR A 93 -1.37 11.30 -0.76
N CYS A 94 -1.54 10.09 -1.30
CA CYS A 94 -1.48 8.87 -0.50
C CYS A 94 -0.09 8.60 0.07
N GLU A 95 0.97 8.89 -0.69
CA GLU A 95 2.36 8.82 -0.21
C GLU A 95 2.61 9.78 0.95
N ASP A 96 2.10 11.01 0.87
CA ASP A 96 2.22 12.00 1.94
C ASP A 96 1.46 11.55 3.20
N VAL A 97 0.26 10.99 3.05
CA VAL A 97 -0.50 10.38 4.15
C VAL A 97 0.30 9.25 4.80
N LYS A 98 0.83 8.33 3.99
CA LYS A 98 1.64 7.20 4.43
C LYS A 98 2.89 7.67 5.19
N ARG A 99 3.56 8.73 4.72
CA ARG A 99 4.76 9.29 5.38
C ARG A 99 4.46 9.76 6.81
N ARG A 100 3.28 10.32 7.07
CA ARG A 100 2.85 10.73 8.43
C ARG A 100 2.70 9.54 9.39
N HIS A 101 2.25 8.39 8.91
CA HIS A 101 2.03 7.18 9.71
C HIS A 101 3.27 6.28 9.85
N HIS A 102 4.34 6.55 9.10
CA HIS A 102 5.63 5.83 9.18
C HIS A 102 6.64 6.46 10.15
N ALA A 103 6.41 7.69 10.59
CA ALA A 103 7.31 8.45 11.47
C ALA A 103 6.80 8.59 12.91
N ALA A 104 5.71 7.91 13.25
CA ALA A 104 5.02 7.99 14.55
C ALA A 104 5.30 6.76 15.43
#